data_AF-A0A2N7B626-F1
#
_entry.id   AF-A0A2N7B626-F1
#
_cell.length_a   1.000
_cell.length_b   1.000
_cell.length_c   1.000
_cell.angle_alpha   90.00
_cell.angle_beta   90.00
_cell.angle_gamma   90.00
#
_symmetry.space_group_name_H-M   'P 1'
#
loop_
_entity.id
_entity.type
_entity.pdbx_description
1 polymer ?
#
loop_
_entity_poly.entity_id
_entity_poly.type
_entity_poly.pdbx_seq_one_letter_code
_entity_poly.pdbx_strand_id
1 'polypeptide(L)'
;MGRPARASSAPMPWSVRGVEPETRRVLEKASQRVGKTIGQYLNEDVRGFAQGQLTQTQLPTAPADIQNQIDHLTKMVEGIVTRLPEPGKKNLWQRLFG
;
A
#
# COMPACT_ATOMS: atom_id res chain seq x y z
N MET A 1 10.47 -23.10 45.91
CA MET A 1 10.84 -23.26 44.49
C MET A 1 9.75 -22.61 43.63
N GLY A 2 9.96 -21.38 43.18
CA GLY A 2 9.00 -20.67 42.32
C GLY A 2 9.06 -21.19 40.88
N ARG A 3 7.91 -21.39 40.25
CA ARG A 3 7.80 -21.84 38.86
C ARG A 3 8.42 -20.78 37.93
N PRO A 4 9.32 -21.13 36.99
CA PRO A 4 9.90 -20.15 36.08
C PRO A 4 8.82 -19.52 35.20
N ALA A 5 8.88 -18.19 35.03
CA ALA A 5 7.99 -17.45 34.15
C ALA A 5 8.14 -17.99 32.72
N ARG A 6 7.04 -18.49 32.15
CA ARG A 6 7.01 -18.91 30.75
C ARG A 6 7.21 -17.66 29.89
N ALA A 7 8.33 -17.58 29.16
CA ALA A 7 8.52 -16.58 28.14
C ALA A 7 7.42 -16.75 27.08
N SER A 8 6.34 -15.98 27.20
CA SER A 8 5.28 -15.96 26.20
C SER A 8 5.79 -15.13 25.03
N SER A 9 6.00 -15.77 23.88
CA SER A 9 6.21 -15.11 22.58
C SER A 9 4.98 -14.36 22.05
N ALA A 10 3.94 -14.22 22.89
CA ALA A 10 2.74 -13.50 22.55
C ALA A 10 3.06 -12.00 22.41
N PRO A 11 2.57 -11.33 21.35
CA PRO A 11 2.70 -9.89 21.22
C PRO A 11 2.18 -9.17 22.46
N MET A 12 2.90 -8.16 22.93
CA MET A 12 2.47 -7.34 24.07
C MET A 12 1.12 -6.66 23.72
N PRO A 13 0.10 -6.76 24.59
CA PRO A 13 -1.19 -6.16 24.32
C PRO A 13 -1.10 -4.64 24.37
N TRP A 14 -1.63 -3.98 23.34
CA TRP A 14 -1.76 -2.52 23.31
C TRP A 14 -3.13 -2.09 23.86
N SER A 15 -3.16 -1.06 24.70
CA SER A 15 -4.38 -0.40 25.13
C SER A 15 -4.57 0.93 24.39
N VAL A 16 -5.63 1.03 23.59
CA VAL A 16 -6.00 2.26 22.90
C VAL A 16 -7.00 3.04 23.76
N ARG A 17 -6.69 4.29 24.10
CA ARG A 17 -7.55 5.19 24.88
C ARG A 17 -8.35 6.11 23.95
N GLY A 18 -9.49 6.60 24.43
CA GLY A 18 -10.31 7.58 23.70
C GLY A 18 -11.15 7.02 22.55
N VAL A 19 -11.19 5.69 22.37
CA VAL A 19 -12.09 5.07 21.39
C VAL A 19 -13.52 5.21 21.88
N GLU A 20 -14.36 5.88 21.10
CA GLU A 20 -15.77 6.03 21.42
C GLU A 20 -16.49 4.67 21.42
N PRO A 21 -17.51 4.48 22.29
CA PRO A 21 -18.27 3.23 22.34
C PRO A 21 -18.88 2.84 20.99
N GLU A 22 -19.34 3.82 20.23
CA GLU A 22 -19.93 3.61 18.91
C GLU A 22 -18.89 3.15 17.88
N THR A 23 -17.71 3.79 17.86
CA THR A 23 -16.59 3.35 17.02
C THR A 23 -16.20 1.91 17.32
N ARG A 24 -16.12 1.54 18.60
CA ARG A 24 -15.83 0.17 19.01
C ARG A 24 -16.88 -0.82 18.47
N ARG A 25 -18.17 -0.51 18.62
CA ARG A 25 -19.27 -1.35 18.13
C ARG A 25 -19.22 -1.55 16.62
N VAL A 26 -18.88 -0.51 15.86
CA VAL A 26 -18.74 -0.59 14.40
C VAL A 26 -17.58 -1.49 14.03
N LEU A 27 -16.42 -1.33 14.66
CA LEU A 27 -15.24 -2.16 14.40
C LEU A 27 -15.48 -3.64 14.77
N GLU A 28 -16.15 -3.91 15.89
CA GLU A 28 -16.53 -5.28 16.28
C GLU A 28 -17.48 -5.92 15.26
N LYS A 29 -18.49 -5.19 14.78
CA LYS A 29 -19.39 -5.67 13.72
C LYS A 29 -18.64 -5.90 12.41
N ALA A 30 -17.71 -5.01 12.05
CA ALA A 30 -16.90 -5.15 10.85
C ALA A 30 -16.02 -6.40 10.91
N SER A 31 -15.35 -6.65 12.05
CA SER A 31 -14.52 -7.84 12.22
C SER A 31 -15.35 -9.12 12.17
N GLN A 32 -16.52 -9.13 12.80
CA GLN A 32 -17.46 -10.28 12.75
C GLN A 32 -17.94 -10.58 11.33
N ARG A 33 -18.25 -9.55 10.53
CA ARG A 33 -18.69 -9.72 9.14
C ARG A 33 -17.64 -10.40 8.26
N VAL A 34 -16.36 -10.16 8.50
CA VAL A 34 -15.26 -10.80 7.78
C VAL A 34 -14.74 -12.07 8.46
N GLY A 35 -15.40 -12.53 9.52
CA GLY A 35 -15.03 -13.74 10.25
C GLY A 35 -13.71 -13.64 11.04
N LYS A 36 -13.25 -12.43 11.35
CA LYS A 36 -11.97 -12.18 12.05
C LYS A 36 -12.19 -11.72 13.49
N THR A 37 -11.24 -12.04 14.35
CA THR A 37 -11.16 -11.38 15.67
C THR A 37 -10.84 -9.89 15.49
N ILE A 38 -11.18 -9.07 16.48
CA ILE A 38 -10.86 -7.64 16.43
C ILE A 38 -9.36 -7.38 16.26
N GLY A 39 -8.50 -8.19 16.89
CA GLY A 39 -7.05 -8.06 16.76
C GLY A 39 -6.55 -8.40 15.35
N GLN A 40 -7.09 -9.44 14.72
CA GLN A 40 -6.77 -9.78 13.33
C GLN A 40 -7.24 -8.69 12.37
N TYR A 41 -8.46 -8.18 12.56
CA TYR A 41 -9.01 -7.08 11.75
C TYR A 41 -8.15 -5.82 11.85
N LEU A 42 -7.68 -5.47 13.05
CA LEU A 42 -6.75 -4.35 13.25
C LEU A 42 -5.39 -4.60 12.56
N ASN A 43 -4.87 -5.82 12.64
CA ASN A 43 -3.56 -6.17 12.08
C ASN A 43 -3.52 -6.20 10.56
N GLU A 44 -4.62 -6.57 9.91
CA GLU A 44 -4.68 -6.75 8.46
C GLU A 44 -5.38 -5.56 7.80
N ASP A 45 -6.67 -5.37 8.09
CA ASP A 45 -7.51 -4.42 7.39
C ASP A 45 -7.19 -2.96 7.77
N VAL A 46 -7.12 -2.66 9.08
CA VAL A 46 -6.79 -1.30 9.53
C VAL A 46 -5.34 -0.94 9.21
N ARG A 47 -4.41 -1.90 9.34
CA ARG A 47 -3.03 -1.71 8.91
C ARG A 47 -2.94 -1.41 7.41
N GLY A 48 -3.62 -2.19 6.58
CA GLY A 48 -3.63 -2.00 5.13
C GLY A 48 -4.19 -0.64 4.74
N PHE A 49 -5.30 -0.23 5.37
CA PHE A 49 -5.85 1.12 5.19
C PHE A 49 -4.84 2.22 5.57
N ALA A 50 -4.22 2.12 6.75
CA ALA A 50 -3.24 3.10 7.22
C ALA A 50 -2.00 3.15 6.32
N GLN A 51 -1.50 2.00 5.86
CA GLN A 51 -0.40 1.92 4.89
C GLN A 51 -0.77 2.61 3.57
N GLY A 52 -1.99 2.38 3.06
CA GLY A 52 -2.48 3.06 1.87
C GLY A 52 -2.48 4.59 2.01
N GLN A 53 -2.92 5.12 3.15
CA GLN A 53 -2.90 6.55 3.43
C GLN A 53 -1.47 7.12 3.49
N LEU A 54 -0.54 6.39 4.12
CA LEU A 54 0.86 6.81 4.23
C LEU A 54 1.56 6.82 2.86
N THR A 55 1.33 5.80 2.04
CA THR A 55 1.91 5.72 0.69
C THR A 55 1.30 6.74 -0.27
N GLN A 56 -0.01 7.00 -0.19
CA GLN A 56 -0.68 7.99 -1.05
C GLN A 56 -0.25 9.43 -0.73
N THR A 57 0.14 9.70 0.52
CA THR A 57 0.66 11.01 0.93
C THR A 57 2.09 11.24 0.43
N GLN A 58 2.84 10.16 0.15
CA GLN A 58 4.16 10.21 -0.50
C GLN A 58 4.03 10.24 -2.03
N LEU A 59 3.23 11.16 -2.57
CA LEU A 59 3.46 11.60 -3.95
C LEU A 59 4.72 12.49 -3.94
N PRO A 60 5.65 12.32 -4.91
CA PRO A 60 6.90 13.06 -4.92
C PRO A 60 6.63 14.56 -4.80
N THR A 61 7.04 15.12 -3.66
CA THR A 61 6.65 16.47 -3.19
C THR A 61 7.43 17.59 -3.89
N ALA A 62 8.10 17.31 -5.01
CA ALA A 62 8.83 18.33 -5.77
C ALA A 62 8.36 18.34 -7.24
N PRO A 63 8.03 19.51 -7.81
CA PRO A 63 7.86 19.68 -9.26
C PRO A 63 9.07 19.14 -10.04
N ALA A 64 10.26 19.18 -9.44
CA ALA A 64 11.48 18.62 -10.00
C ALA A 64 11.43 17.08 -10.15
N ASP A 65 10.77 16.36 -9.24
CA ASP A 65 10.63 14.90 -9.36
C ASP A 65 9.67 14.50 -10.47
N ILE A 66 8.67 15.33 -10.76
CA ILE A 66 7.77 15.13 -11.90
C ILE A 66 8.55 15.33 -13.20
N GLN A 67 9.38 16.38 -13.29
CA GLN A 67 10.22 16.61 -14.47
C GLN A 67 11.26 15.50 -14.66
N ASN A 68 11.90 15.04 -13.57
CA ASN A 68 12.84 13.92 -13.62
C ASN A 68 12.15 12.62 -14.05
N GLN A 69 10.90 12.38 -13.63
CA GLN A 69 10.11 11.23 -14.07
C GLN A 69 9.74 11.33 -15.55
N ILE A 70 9.37 12.52 -16.04
CA ILE A 70 9.08 12.77 -17.46
C ILE A 70 10.34 12.56 -18.30
N ASP A 71 11.49 13.07 -17.85
CA ASP A 71 12.78 12.85 -18.51
C ASP A 71 13.18 11.37 -18.55
N HIS A 72 12.92 10.65 -17.46
CA HIS A 72 13.20 9.21 -17.38
C HIS A 72 12.30 8.39 -18.31
N LEU A 73 10.99 8.70 -18.33
CA LEU A 73 10.05 8.09 -19.27
C LEU A 73 10.41 8.39 -20.72
N THR A 74 10.79 9.64 -21.02
CA THR A 74 11.22 10.07 -22.36
C THR A 74 12.45 9.28 -22.82
N LYS A 75 13.48 9.14 -21.96
CA LYS A 75 14.69 8.37 -22.28
C LYS A 75 14.43 6.88 -22.47
N MET A 76 13.51 6.29 -21.70
CA MET A 76 13.12 4.88 -21.90
C MET A 76 12.40 4.68 -23.23
N VAL A 77 11.49 5.58 -23.60
CA VAL A 77 10.78 5.53 -24.89
C VAL A 77 11.76 5.72 -26.05
N GLU A 78 12.67 6.69 -25.97
CA GLU A 78 13.71 6.90 -26.98
C GLU A 78 14.62 5.67 -27.12
N GLY A 79 15.00 5.04 -26.01
CA GLY A 79 15.78 3.79 -26.00
C GLY A 79 15.06 2.62 -26.69
N ILE A 80 13.74 2.52 -26.53
CA ILE A 80 12.91 1.50 -27.20
C ILE A 80 12.76 1.83 -28.69
N VAL A 81 12.53 3.09 -29.04
CA VAL A 81 12.39 3.56 -30.43
C VAL A 81 13.69 3.35 -31.22
N THR A 82 14.84 3.52 -30.58
CA THR A 82 16.16 3.34 -31.20
C THR A 82 16.49 1.86 -31.42
N ARG A 83 15.89 0.95 -30.64
CA ARG A 83 16.10 -0.50 -30.72
C ARG A 83 15.05 -1.24 -31.55
N LEU A 84 14.02 -0.55 -32.04
CA LEU A 84 12.98 -1.15 -32.88
C LEU A 84 13.39 -1.16 -34.36
N PRO A 85 13.39 -2.33 -35.04
CA PRO A 85 13.53 -2.39 -36.49
C PRO A 85 12.31 -1.77 -37.18
N GLU A 86 12.53 -1.07 -38.30
CA GLU A 86 11.53 -0.25 -39.02
C GLU A 86 10.12 -0.84 -39.23
N PRO A 87 9.92 -2.15 -39.51
CA PRO A 87 8.57 -2.70 -39.66
C PRO A 87 7.74 -2.74 -38.36
N GLY A 88 8.37 -2.73 -37.19
CA GLY A 88 7.69 -2.79 -35.88
C GLY A 88 7.16 -1.44 -35.40
N LYS A 89 7.69 -0.33 -35.92
CA LYS A 89 7.33 1.03 -35.49
C LYS A 89 5.87 1.35 -35.83
N LYS A 90 5.41 1.03 -37.05
CA LYS A 90 4.05 1.37 -37.52
C LYS A 90 2.93 0.64 -36.76
N ASN A 91 3.14 -0.63 -36.40
CA ASN A 91 2.14 -1.44 -35.68
C ASN A 91 1.99 -1.05 -34.20
N LEU A 92 3.02 -0.48 -33.58
CA LEU A 92 2.97 -0.04 -32.19
C LEU A 92 2.21 1.29 -32.05
N TRP A 93 2.46 2.25 -32.95
CA TRP A 93 1.76 3.54 -32.94
C TRP A 93 0.26 3.41 -33.29
N GLN A 94 -0.11 2.48 -34.18
CA GLN A 94 -1.52 2.17 -34.47
C GLN A 94 -2.28 1.56 -33.29
N ARG A 95 -1.61 0.88 -32.34
CA ARG A 95 -2.25 0.29 -31.16
C ARG A 95 -2.37 1.25 -29.99
N LEU A 96 -1.59 2.33 -29.99
CA LEU A 96 -1.53 3.29 -28.89
C LEU A 96 -2.36 4.56 -29.19
N PHE A 97 -2.53 4.91 -30.46
CA PHE A 97 -3.23 6.13 -30.89
C PHE A 97 -4.31 5.88 -31.95
N GLY A 98 -4.64 4.62 -32.22
CA GLY A 98 -5.76 4.20 -33.07
C GLY A 98 -6.96 3.79 -32.24
#